data_AF-A0A6B0K025-F1
#
_entry.id   AF-A0A6B0K025-F1
#
_cell.length_a   1.000
_cell.length_b   1.000
_cell.length_c   1.000
_cell.angle_alpha   90.00
_cell.angle_beta   90.00
_cell.angle_gamma   90.00
#
_symmetry.space_group_name_H-M   'P 1'
#
loop_
_entity.id
_entity.type
_entity.pdbx_description
1 polymer ?
#
loop_
_entity_poly.entity_id
_entity_poly.type
_entity_poly.pdbx_seq_one_letter_code
_entity_poly.pdbx_strand_id
1 'polypeptide(L)'
;MLKKILITPLIILSFLQFSFGCTWFSFENDKGHYFIGRTMEWPGDLNTKITLVPRGYKFGNFTTHYGFVGMSHNGNFSDGMNEYSLAVSALWLSGSKYPDKKDADYNITMLLPYVLGNTTTVAQAVEFIKKHKFYTSVLPEISDKVEITVHFAISDAQGNSVVVEFINGKTKIYDNKIKVLTNDPAYDEQLKLLKKYQDHEIKEDKFIAFYYSPQGRFAKMVAFNTTKANTPDDLTAVNHAWSMINTVDIP
;
A
#
# COMPACT_ATOMS: atom_id res chain seq x y z
N MET A 1 -40.13 -38.69 -35.32
CA MET A 1 -39.97 -37.32 -34.78
C MET A 1 -38.81 -37.31 -33.80
N LEU A 2 -37.60 -36.97 -34.24
CA LEU A 2 -36.44 -36.80 -33.34
C LEU A 2 -36.46 -35.37 -32.78
N LYS A 3 -36.61 -35.22 -31.46
CA LYS A 3 -36.38 -33.94 -30.77
C LYS A 3 -34.87 -33.72 -30.66
N LYS A 4 -34.32 -32.77 -31.42
CA LYS A 4 -32.96 -32.26 -31.21
C LYS A 4 -32.93 -31.49 -29.89
N ILE A 5 -32.23 -32.04 -28.89
CA ILE A 5 -31.91 -31.32 -27.66
C ILE A 5 -30.71 -30.43 -28.00
N LEU A 6 -30.95 -29.12 -28.14
CA LEU A 6 -29.88 -28.14 -28.18
C LEU A 6 -29.32 -28.01 -26.77
N ILE A 7 -28.10 -28.52 -26.55
CA ILE A 7 -27.31 -28.19 -25.37
C ILE A 7 -26.58 -26.89 -25.69
N THR A 8 -27.09 -25.77 -25.17
CA THR A 8 -26.39 -24.49 -25.23
C THR A 8 -25.22 -24.56 -24.24
N PRO A 9 -23.95 -24.39 -24.66
CA PRO A 9 -22.85 -24.34 -23.72
C PRO A 9 -22.99 -23.04 -22.91
N LEU A 10 -23.23 -23.18 -21.61
CA LEU A 10 -23.15 -22.08 -20.67
C LEU A 10 -21.66 -21.69 -20.58
N ILE A 11 -21.24 -20.69 -21.35
CA ILE A 11 -19.92 -20.10 -21.22
C ILE A 11 -19.92 -19.39 -19.87
N ILE A 12 -19.41 -20.07 -18.85
CA ILE A 12 -19.04 -19.44 -17.58
C ILE A 12 -17.84 -18.56 -17.93
N LEU A 13 -18.11 -17.29 -18.17
CA LEU A 13 -17.09 -16.26 -18.23
C LEU A 13 -16.50 -16.18 -16.82
N SER A 14 -15.47 -16.98 -16.54
CA SER A 14 -14.62 -16.76 -15.39
C SER A 14 -14.00 -15.39 -15.60
N PHE A 15 -14.53 -14.40 -14.88
CA PHE A 15 -13.82 -13.14 -14.70
C PHE A 15 -12.48 -13.50 -14.07
N LEU A 16 -11.44 -13.59 -14.88
CA LEU A 16 -10.06 -13.50 -14.42
C LEU A 16 -10.00 -12.18 -13.67
N GLN A 17 -10.10 -12.26 -12.34
CA GLN A 17 -9.75 -11.14 -11.49
C GLN A 17 -8.25 -10.98 -11.66
N PHE A 18 -7.87 -10.13 -12.61
CA PHE A 18 -6.50 -9.68 -12.70
C PHE A 18 -6.17 -9.02 -11.37
N SER A 19 -5.39 -9.74 -10.57
CA SER A 19 -4.96 -9.28 -9.27
C SER A 19 -3.82 -8.30 -9.48
N PHE A 20 -4.17 -7.06 -9.77
CA PHE A 20 -3.23 -5.95 -9.70
C PHE A 20 -3.28 -5.42 -8.27
N GLY A 21 -2.17 -5.55 -7.54
CA GLY A 21 -2.11 -4.79 -6.31
C GLY A 21 -1.04 -5.16 -5.32
N CYS A 22 -0.40 -4.11 -4.80
CA CYS A 22 0.53 -4.09 -3.68
C CYS A 22 -0.05 -4.66 -2.38
N THR A 23 0.79 -5.36 -1.61
CA THR A 23 0.53 -5.66 -0.20
C THR A 23 1.47 -4.83 0.66
N TRP A 24 1.01 -4.31 1.78
CA TRP A 24 1.84 -3.68 2.80
C TRP A 24 1.42 -4.18 4.18
N PHE A 25 2.40 -4.44 5.03
CA PHE A 25 2.17 -4.80 6.41
C PHE A 25 3.33 -4.33 7.30
N SER A 26 3.05 -4.23 8.59
CA SER A 26 4.06 -4.03 9.62
C SER A 26 3.78 -4.88 10.85
N PHE A 27 4.84 -5.28 11.54
CA PHE A 27 4.76 -5.99 12.81
C PHE A 27 5.95 -5.60 13.69
N GLU A 28 5.82 -5.86 14.99
CA GLU A 28 6.83 -5.63 16.01
C GLU A 28 7.50 -6.97 16.36
N ASN A 29 8.82 -6.98 16.49
CA ASN A 29 9.54 -8.15 16.99
C ASN A 29 9.59 -8.18 18.52
N ASP A 30 10.17 -9.25 19.10
CA ASP A 30 10.19 -9.42 20.56
C ASP A 30 11.09 -8.40 21.30
N LYS A 31 11.87 -7.60 20.54
CA LYS A 31 12.70 -6.49 21.05
C LYS A 31 12.02 -5.12 20.97
N GLY A 32 10.82 -5.04 20.39
CA GLY A 32 10.12 -3.78 20.17
C GLY A 32 10.55 -3.02 18.91
N HIS A 33 11.29 -3.67 18.00
CA HIS A 33 11.64 -3.09 16.70
C HIS A 33 10.53 -3.36 15.69
N TYR A 34 10.16 -2.34 14.91
CA TYR A 34 9.14 -2.46 13.87
C TYR A 34 9.76 -2.82 12.51
N PHE A 35 9.13 -3.78 11.85
CA PHE A 35 9.48 -4.23 10.50
C PHE A 35 8.33 -3.92 9.55
N ILE A 36 8.67 -3.56 8.32
CA ILE A 36 7.72 -3.27 7.26
C ILE A 36 8.05 -4.17 6.08
N GLY A 37 7.05 -4.88 5.58
CA GLY A 37 7.11 -5.63 4.34
C GLY A 37 6.14 -5.06 3.33
N ARG A 38 6.53 -5.08 2.05
CA ARG A 38 5.63 -4.75 0.95
C ARG A 38 5.94 -5.55 -0.31
N THR A 39 4.91 -5.77 -1.12
CA THR A 39 5.01 -6.28 -2.49
C THR A 39 4.66 -5.17 -3.51
N MET A 40 5.21 -5.31 -4.72
CA MET A 40 4.99 -4.39 -5.83
C MET A 40 4.52 -5.16 -7.06
N GLU A 41 3.20 -5.23 -7.22
CA GLU A 41 2.54 -5.87 -8.35
C GLU A 41 2.15 -4.78 -9.36
N TRP A 42 2.93 -4.72 -10.44
CA TRP A 42 2.74 -3.79 -11.55
C TRP A 42 2.83 -4.56 -12.88
N PRO A 43 1.95 -4.29 -13.88
CA PRO A 43 1.91 -5.04 -15.15
C PRO A 43 3.12 -4.86 -16.07
N GLY A 44 4.16 -4.14 -15.66
CA GLY A 44 5.35 -3.87 -16.47
C GLY A 44 6.60 -3.67 -15.63
N ASP A 45 7.72 -3.40 -16.28
CA ASP A 45 8.97 -3.07 -15.58
C ASP A 45 9.01 -1.58 -15.22
N LEU A 46 9.12 -1.29 -13.93
CA LEU A 46 9.23 0.06 -13.40
C LEU A 46 10.66 0.63 -13.46
N ASN A 47 11.65 -0.15 -13.92
CA ASN A 47 13.08 0.18 -13.90
C ASN A 47 13.56 0.58 -12.50
N THR A 48 13.14 -0.20 -11.50
CA THR A 48 13.27 0.13 -10.09
C THR A 48 14.74 0.25 -9.66
N LYS A 49 15.05 1.27 -8.86
CA LYS A 49 16.37 1.44 -8.22
C LYS A 49 16.24 1.70 -6.73
N ILE A 50 17.07 1.04 -5.93
CA ILE A 50 17.32 1.51 -4.56
C ILE A 50 18.07 2.83 -4.67
N THR A 51 17.47 3.89 -4.14
CA THR A 51 17.94 5.26 -4.31
C THR A 51 18.16 5.91 -2.96
N LEU A 52 19.37 6.42 -2.74
CA LEU A 52 19.69 7.28 -1.61
C LEU A 52 19.49 8.74 -2.01
N VAL A 53 18.70 9.47 -1.23
CA VAL A 53 18.49 10.90 -1.36
C VAL A 53 19.15 11.60 -0.18
N PRO A 54 20.18 12.44 -0.41
CA PRO A 54 20.87 13.13 0.68
C PRO A 54 20.04 14.29 1.23
N ARG A 55 20.44 14.80 2.40
CA ARG A 55 19.99 16.11 2.90
C ARG A 55 20.37 17.22 1.89
N GLY A 56 19.55 18.25 1.78
CA GLY A 56 19.79 19.36 0.86
C GLY A 56 19.48 19.06 -0.62
N TYR A 57 18.90 17.89 -0.91
CA TYR A 57 18.48 17.55 -2.27
C TYR A 57 17.22 18.35 -2.66
N LYS A 58 17.21 18.89 -3.89
CA LYS A 58 16.11 19.74 -4.38
C LYS A 58 15.11 18.94 -5.21
N PHE A 59 13.89 18.79 -4.71
CA PHE A 59 12.74 18.22 -5.40
C PHE A 59 11.79 19.32 -5.85
N GLY A 60 11.85 19.71 -7.13
CA GLY A 60 10.95 20.73 -7.67
C GLY A 60 10.95 22.02 -6.83
N ASN A 61 9.90 22.18 -6.01
CA ASN A 61 9.65 23.32 -5.14
C ASN A 61 10.04 23.15 -3.65
N PHE A 62 10.63 22.02 -3.23
CA PHE A 62 11.15 21.85 -1.88
C PHE A 62 12.57 21.27 -1.86
N THR A 63 13.23 21.43 -0.72
CA THR A 63 14.56 20.89 -0.45
C THR A 63 14.46 19.97 0.75
N THR A 64 15.13 18.81 0.71
CA THR A 64 15.13 17.86 1.83
C THR A 64 15.90 18.41 3.04
N HIS A 65 15.32 18.30 4.23
CA HIS A 65 16.02 18.49 5.50
C HIS A 65 16.67 17.20 6.00
N TYR A 66 16.09 16.05 5.66
CA TYR A 66 16.50 14.72 6.07
C TYR A 66 16.89 13.84 4.87
N GLY A 67 17.86 12.97 5.08
CA GLY A 67 18.23 11.94 4.11
C GLY A 67 17.30 10.73 4.19
N PHE A 68 17.04 10.09 3.06
CA PHE A 68 16.26 8.86 3.01
C PHE A 68 16.73 7.88 1.93
N VAL A 69 16.37 6.62 2.11
CA VAL A 69 16.51 5.57 1.10
C VAL A 69 15.13 5.13 0.64
N GLY A 70 14.98 4.75 -0.62
CA GLY A 70 13.71 4.26 -1.13
C GLY A 70 13.81 3.57 -2.48
N MET A 71 12.76 2.85 -2.86
CA MET A 71 12.62 2.30 -4.20
C MET A 71 12.07 3.39 -5.13
N SER A 72 12.87 3.76 -6.14
CA SER A 72 12.52 4.77 -7.13
C SER A 72 12.30 4.19 -8.52
N HIS A 73 11.40 4.82 -9.25
CA HIS A 73 10.94 4.48 -10.60
C HIS A 73 11.00 5.75 -11.43
N ASN A 74 12.08 5.88 -12.22
CA ASN A 74 12.32 7.06 -13.05
C ASN A 74 12.21 8.41 -12.30
N GLY A 75 12.69 8.46 -11.05
CA GLY A 75 12.73 9.67 -10.21
C GLY A 75 11.52 9.87 -9.29
N ASN A 76 10.46 9.07 -9.46
CA ASN A 76 9.35 8.98 -8.50
C ASN A 76 9.62 7.84 -7.50
N PHE A 77 9.00 7.86 -6.33
CA PHE A 77 9.24 6.86 -5.28
C PHE A 77 7.95 6.09 -4.94
N SER A 78 8.07 4.77 -4.75
CA SER A 78 6.96 3.95 -4.27
C SER A 78 7.02 3.67 -2.78
N ASP A 79 8.21 3.67 -2.20
CA ASP A 79 8.45 3.40 -0.80
C ASP A 79 9.80 3.94 -0.37
N GLY A 80 9.98 4.10 0.93
CA GLY A 80 11.26 4.45 1.51
C GLY A 80 11.19 4.67 3.02
N MET A 81 12.36 4.88 3.60
CA MET A 81 12.55 5.17 5.02
C MET A 81 13.63 6.26 5.17
N ASN A 82 13.37 7.22 6.05
CA ASN A 82 14.35 8.27 6.35
C ASN A 82 15.22 7.92 7.57
N GLU A 83 16.22 8.77 7.82
CA GLU A 83 17.16 8.61 8.93
C GLU A 83 16.55 8.70 10.34
N TYR A 84 15.24 9.00 10.45
CA TYR A 84 14.46 8.98 11.71
C TYR A 84 13.55 7.76 11.81
N SER A 85 13.73 6.77 10.93
CA SER A 85 12.89 5.57 10.84
C SER A 85 11.42 5.87 10.54
N LEU A 86 11.12 7.02 9.94
CA LEU A 86 9.82 7.27 9.32
C LEU A 86 9.81 6.58 7.96
N ALA A 87 8.85 5.70 7.75
CA ALA A 87 8.68 4.95 6.52
C ALA A 87 7.35 5.30 5.86
N VAL A 88 7.38 5.36 4.53
CA VAL A 88 6.21 5.65 3.70
C VAL A 88 6.15 4.62 2.58
N SER A 89 4.95 4.18 2.25
CA SER A 89 4.67 3.28 1.12
C SER A 89 3.43 3.75 0.37
N ALA A 90 3.56 3.97 -0.93
CA ALA A 90 2.47 4.27 -1.86
C ALA A 90 1.99 2.98 -2.53
N LEU A 91 0.70 2.68 -2.40
CA LEU A 91 0.05 1.51 -2.98
C LEU A 91 -1.08 1.96 -3.91
N TRP A 92 -1.39 1.17 -4.92
CA TRP A 92 -2.46 1.49 -5.87
C TRP A 92 -3.83 1.50 -5.18
N LEU A 93 -4.65 2.51 -5.47
CA LEU A 93 -6.06 2.56 -5.07
C LEU A 93 -6.89 3.18 -6.19
N SER A 94 -7.64 2.34 -6.92
CA SER A 94 -8.40 2.77 -8.10
C SER A 94 -9.48 3.80 -7.77
N GLY A 95 -10.01 3.76 -6.54
CA GLY A 95 -11.00 4.70 -6.04
C GLY A 95 -10.47 6.10 -5.69
N SER A 96 -9.16 6.35 -5.78
CA SER A 96 -8.59 7.66 -5.44
C SER A 96 -9.03 8.75 -6.42
N LYS A 97 -9.43 9.91 -5.88
CA LYS A 97 -9.91 11.09 -6.62
C LYS A 97 -9.25 12.35 -6.07
N TYR A 98 -8.69 13.13 -6.98
CA TYR A 98 -7.91 14.33 -6.68
C TYR A 98 -8.57 15.58 -7.29
N PRO A 99 -8.40 16.78 -6.70
CA PRO A 99 -8.73 18.04 -7.36
C PRO A 99 -7.88 18.31 -8.61
N ASP A 100 -8.34 19.24 -9.44
CA ASP A 100 -7.57 19.77 -10.57
C ASP A 100 -6.25 20.40 -10.10
N LYS A 101 -5.22 20.35 -10.96
CA LYS A 101 -3.90 20.96 -10.68
C LYS A 101 -3.96 22.42 -10.23
N LYS A 102 -4.90 23.22 -10.78
CA LYS A 102 -5.07 24.64 -10.41
C LYS A 102 -5.55 24.84 -8.98
N ASP A 103 -6.15 23.82 -8.38
CA ASP A 103 -6.77 23.83 -7.04
C ASP A 103 -5.95 23.01 -6.03
N ALA A 104 -4.72 22.64 -6.39
CA ALA A 104 -3.83 21.78 -5.61
C ALA A 104 -2.42 22.36 -5.48
N ASP A 105 -1.71 21.98 -4.42
CA ASP A 105 -0.38 22.50 -4.07
C ASP A 105 0.74 21.64 -4.67
N TYR A 106 0.55 20.32 -4.69
CA TYR A 106 1.56 19.35 -5.11
C TYR A 106 0.97 18.24 -5.98
N ASN A 107 1.81 17.65 -6.84
CA ASN A 107 1.49 16.35 -7.43
C ASN A 107 1.54 15.28 -6.34
N ILE A 108 0.65 14.29 -6.41
CA ILE A 108 0.55 13.21 -5.43
C ILE A 108 1.86 12.42 -5.29
N THR A 109 2.66 12.30 -6.36
CA THR A 109 3.96 11.61 -6.30
C THR A 109 5.01 12.35 -5.47
N MET A 110 4.78 13.63 -5.15
CA MET A 110 5.66 14.42 -4.28
C MET A 110 5.39 14.19 -2.79
N LEU A 111 4.26 13.60 -2.42
CA LEU A 111 3.90 13.38 -1.01
C LEU A 111 4.96 12.53 -0.31
N LEU A 112 5.32 11.40 -0.88
CA LEU A 112 6.30 10.48 -0.30
C LEU A 112 7.68 11.13 -0.10
N PRO A 113 8.34 11.68 -1.13
CA PRO A 113 9.65 12.30 -0.95
C PRO A 113 9.58 13.54 -0.04
N TYR A 114 8.45 14.27 0.00
CA TYR A 114 8.29 15.38 0.94
C TYR A 114 8.26 14.87 2.39
N VAL A 115 7.40 13.88 2.67
CA VAL A 115 7.24 13.32 4.02
C VAL A 115 8.57 12.74 4.50
N LEU A 116 9.25 11.92 3.68
CA LEU A 116 10.55 11.36 4.05
C LEU A 116 11.62 12.44 4.20
N GLY A 117 11.62 13.45 3.34
CA GLY A 117 12.63 14.50 3.34
C GLY A 117 12.45 15.60 4.39
N ASN A 118 11.25 15.76 4.97
CA ASN A 118 10.93 16.94 5.79
C ASN A 118 10.15 16.65 7.09
N THR A 119 9.86 15.39 7.40
CA THR A 119 9.17 15.01 8.64
C THR A 119 9.85 13.82 9.31
N THR A 120 9.69 13.67 10.62
CA THR A 120 10.33 12.60 11.41
C THR A 120 9.33 11.67 12.12
N THR A 121 8.04 12.04 12.15
CA THR A 121 6.99 11.28 12.83
C THR A 121 5.73 11.23 11.99
N VAL A 122 4.87 10.24 12.25
CA VAL A 122 3.55 10.13 11.61
C VAL A 122 2.71 11.39 11.88
N ALA A 123 2.81 11.97 13.08
CA ALA A 123 2.07 13.17 13.44
C ALA A 123 2.43 14.36 12.52
N GLN A 124 3.73 14.63 12.32
CA GLN A 124 4.20 15.68 11.42
C GLN A 124 3.79 15.43 9.96
N ALA A 125 3.88 14.19 9.49
CA ALA A 125 3.42 13.82 8.16
C ALA A 125 1.91 14.12 7.99
N VAL A 126 1.09 13.74 8.97
CA VAL A 126 -0.35 14.01 8.98
C VAL A 126 -0.64 15.52 9.01
N GLU A 127 0.11 16.32 9.76
CA GLU A 127 -0.03 17.77 9.77
C GLU A 127 0.25 18.39 8.40
N PHE A 128 1.31 17.95 7.72
CA PHE A 128 1.61 18.39 6.35
C PHE A 128 0.48 18.03 5.39
N ILE A 129 0.04 16.77 5.43
CA ILE A 129 -1.01 16.25 4.53
C ILE A 129 -2.34 16.98 4.73
N LYS A 130 -2.70 17.34 5.96
CA LYS A 130 -3.95 18.09 6.26
C LYS A 130 -3.92 19.53 5.74
N LYS A 131 -2.74 20.12 5.58
CA LYS A 131 -2.56 21.52 5.15
C LYS A 131 -2.51 21.69 3.63
N HIS A 132 -2.38 20.60 2.88
CA HIS A 132 -2.16 20.65 1.43
C HIS A 132 -3.13 19.80 0.65
N LYS A 133 -3.38 20.21 -0.59
CA LYS A 133 -4.15 19.48 -1.59
C LYS A 133 -3.22 18.89 -2.63
N PHE A 134 -3.54 17.69 -3.09
CA PHE A 134 -2.72 16.96 -4.05
C PHE A 134 -3.51 16.72 -5.33
N TYR A 135 -2.89 16.95 -6.48
CA TYR A 135 -3.43 16.56 -7.79
C TYR A 135 -2.70 15.31 -8.31
N THR A 136 -3.25 14.63 -9.30
CA THR A 136 -2.54 13.56 -10.04
C THR A 136 -2.37 13.92 -11.50
N SER A 137 -1.48 13.21 -12.18
CA SER A 137 -1.26 13.31 -13.61
C SER A 137 -0.85 11.96 -14.18
N VAL A 138 -0.97 11.81 -15.50
CA VAL A 138 -0.28 10.74 -16.22
C VAL A 138 1.23 10.96 -16.08
N LEU A 139 1.95 9.89 -15.78
CA LEU A 139 3.42 9.85 -15.73
C LEU A 139 3.90 8.90 -16.81
N PRO A 140 4.21 9.37 -18.03
CA PRO A 140 4.64 8.51 -19.14
C PRO A 140 5.84 7.63 -18.80
N GLU A 141 6.70 8.07 -17.88
CA GLU A 141 7.82 7.31 -17.38
C GLU A 141 7.43 6.11 -16.49
N ILE A 142 6.17 5.99 -16.08
CA ILE A 142 5.62 4.88 -15.28
C ILE A 142 4.48 4.18 -16.04
N SER A 143 3.56 4.95 -16.61
CA SER A 143 2.41 4.49 -17.38
C SER A 143 1.98 5.55 -18.41
N ASP A 144 1.95 5.17 -19.68
CA ASP A 144 1.49 6.05 -20.77
C ASP A 144 -0.04 6.25 -20.82
N LYS A 145 -0.81 5.54 -19.99
CA LYS A 145 -2.26 5.39 -20.16
C LYS A 145 -3.10 5.72 -18.94
N VAL A 146 -2.49 5.78 -17.75
CA VAL A 146 -3.25 5.86 -16.50
C VAL A 146 -2.65 6.92 -15.59
N GLU A 147 -3.51 7.77 -15.03
CA GLU A 147 -3.13 8.65 -13.95
C GLU A 147 -2.76 7.83 -12.71
N ILE A 148 -1.77 8.30 -11.95
CA ILE A 148 -1.34 7.60 -10.75
C ILE A 148 -2.39 7.78 -9.64
N THR A 149 -3.06 6.69 -9.28
CA THR A 149 -4.08 6.68 -8.22
C THR A 149 -3.59 5.82 -7.07
N VAL A 150 -3.27 6.46 -5.95
CA VAL A 150 -2.58 5.82 -4.83
C VAL A 150 -3.19 6.20 -3.49
N HIS A 151 -2.95 5.35 -2.50
CA HIS A 151 -3.05 5.65 -1.08
C HIS A 151 -1.73 5.32 -0.37
N PHE A 152 -1.57 5.77 0.86
CA PHE A 152 -0.29 5.67 1.57
C PHE A 152 -0.44 4.97 2.91
N ALA A 153 0.51 4.09 3.22
CA ALA A 153 0.82 3.69 4.58
C ALA A 153 2.02 4.51 5.07
N ILE A 154 1.90 5.13 6.23
CA ILE A 154 2.98 5.92 6.87
C ILE A 154 3.17 5.39 8.28
N SER A 155 4.38 5.00 8.65
CA SER A 155 4.68 4.46 9.98
C SER A 155 5.99 5.01 10.53
N ASP A 156 6.10 5.18 11.85
CA ASP A 156 7.30 5.68 12.52
C ASP A 156 7.89 4.67 13.52
N ALA A 157 9.07 5.00 14.05
CA ALA A 157 9.81 4.16 14.99
C ALA A 157 9.08 3.90 16.32
N GLN A 158 8.05 4.69 16.65
CA GLN A 158 7.24 4.51 17.86
C GLN A 158 6.06 3.56 17.61
N GLY A 159 5.95 2.99 16.42
CA GLY A 159 4.86 2.10 16.06
C GLY A 159 3.58 2.85 15.73
N ASN A 160 3.58 4.18 15.58
CA ASN A 160 2.42 4.86 15.03
C ASN A 160 2.29 4.47 13.56
N SER A 161 1.07 4.30 13.06
CA SER A 161 0.85 4.02 11.64
C SER A 161 -0.48 4.60 11.20
N VAL A 162 -0.51 5.18 10.00
CA VAL A 162 -1.74 5.71 9.39
C VAL A 162 -1.89 5.24 7.95
N VAL A 163 -3.15 5.11 7.53
CA VAL A 163 -3.54 5.02 6.12
C VAL A 163 -4.06 6.38 5.67
N VAL A 164 -3.58 6.86 4.52
CA VAL A 164 -4.02 8.13 3.89
C VAL A 164 -4.62 7.83 2.53
N GLU A 165 -5.91 8.12 2.37
CA GLU A 165 -6.66 7.91 1.12
C GLU A 165 -7.27 9.21 0.59
N PHE A 166 -7.43 9.32 -0.72
CA PHE A 166 -7.98 10.49 -1.39
C PHE A 166 -9.33 10.13 -1.98
N ILE A 167 -10.40 10.15 -1.18
CA ILE A 167 -11.72 9.63 -1.59
C ILE A 167 -12.68 10.78 -1.81
N ASN A 168 -13.35 10.80 -2.98
CA ASN A 168 -14.33 11.83 -3.34
C ASN A 168 -13.79 13.26 -3.19
N GLY A 169 -12.52 13.48 -3.58
CA GLY A 169 -11.86 14.79 -3.48
C GLY A 169 -11.51 15.22 -2.05
N LYS A 170 -11.58 14.31 -1.08
CA LYS A 170 -11.24 14.56 0.33
C LYS A 170 -10.12 13.63 0.78
N THR A 171 -9.19 14.18 1.55
CA THR A 171 -8.18 13.38 2.24
C THR A 171 -8.81 12.73 3.48
N LYS A 172 -8.85 11.40 3.51
CA LYS A 172 -9.22 10.59 4.66
C LYS A 172 -7.95 10.03 5.30
N ILE A 173 -7.85 10.12 6.62
CA ILE A 173 -6.70 9.62 7.39
C ILE A 173 -7.24 8.69 8.48
N TYR A 174 -6.72 7.47 8.52
CA TYR A 174 -7.13 6.43 9.46
C TYR A 174 -5.94 6.01 10.31
N ASP A 175 -6.18 5.78 11.59
CA ASP A 175 -5.21 5.10 12.45
C ASP A 175 -5.12 3.61 12.04
N ASN A 176 -3.95 3.19 11.57
CA ASN A 176 -3.72 1.83 11.08
C ASN A 176 -3.28 0.92 12.24
N LYS A 177 -4.23 0.62 13.14
CA LYS A 177 -3.99 -0.29 14.28
C LYS A 177 -3.74 -1.73 13.84
N ILE A 178 -4.27 -2.11 12.67
CA ILE A 178 -4.15 -3.45 12.10
C ILE A 178 -2.77 -3.67 11.46
N LYS A 179 -2.06 -2.58 11.12
CA LYS A 179 -0.74 -2.59 10.48
C LYS A 179 -0.74 -3.35 9.14
N VAL A 180 -1.81 -3.20 8.37
CA VAL A 180 -1.97 -3.81 7.04
C VAL A 180 -2.61 -2.79 6.10
N LEU A 181 -2.22 -2.82 4.83
CA LEU A 181 -2.86 -2.09 3.74
C LEU A 181 -2.67 -2.86 2.42
N THR A 182 -3.70 -2.94 1.58
CA THR A 182 -3.56 -3.50 0.22
C THR A 182 -3.95 -2.48 -0.85
N ASN A 183 -5.10 -2.64 -1.52
CA ASN A 183 -5.51 -1.77 -2.64
C ASN A 183 -6.99 -1.42 -2.49
N ASP A 184 -7.82 -1.78 -3.45
CA ASP A 184 -9.26 -1.64 -3.39
C ASP A 184 -9.91 -2.75 -2.53
N PRO A 185 -11.04 -2.47 -1.84
CA PRO A 185 -11.72 -1.19 -1.73
C PRO A 185 -10.99 -0.24 -0.76
N ALA A 186 -11.55 0.94 -0.55
CA ALA A 186 -11.07 1.86 0.48
C ALA A 186 -10.96 1.21 1.87
N TYR A 187 -10.07 1.73 2.70
CA TYR A 187 -9.68 1.13 3.97
C TYR A 187 -10.85 0.91 4.95
N ASP A 188 -11.85 1.78 4.96
CA ASP A 188 -13.07 1.62 5.76
C ASP A 188 -13.85 0.34 5.39
N GLU A 189 -13.92 0.00 4.11
CA GLU A 189 -14.52 -1.25 3.63
C GLU A 189 -13.64 -2.47 3.92
N GLN A 190 -12.31 -2.34 3.84
CA GLN A 190 -11.39 -3.41 4.25
C GLN A 190 -11.55 -3.75 5.74
N LEU A 191 -11.69 -2.73 6.60
CA LEU A 191 -11.95 -2.92 8.04
C LEU A 191 -13.31 -3.57 8.31
N LYS A 192 -14.35 -3.25 7.53
CA LYS A 192 -15.66 -3.92 7.64
C LYS A 192 -15.58 -5.39 7.28
N LEU A 193 -14.74 -5.75 6.32
CA LEU A 193 -14.51 -7.15 5.96
C LEU A 193 -14.01 -7.95 7.16
N LEU A 194 -13.11 -7.41 7.98
CA LEU A 194 -12.58 -8.10 9.17
C LEU A 194 -13.68 -8.51 10.14
N LYS A 195 -14.65 -7.61 10.40
CA LYS A 195 -15.78 -7.89 11.30
C LYS A 195 -16.62 -9.09 10.84
N LYS A 196 -16.71 -9.32 9.53
CA LYS A 196 -17.44 -10.46 8.97
C LYS A 196 -16.79 -11.79 9.31
N TYR A 197 -15.48 -11.81 9.57
CA TYR A 197 -14.71 -13.03 9.83
C TYR A 197 -14.47 -13.31 11.32
N GLN A 198 -14.88 -12.40 12.23
CA GLN A 198 -14.60 -12.54 13.66
C GLN A 198 -15.49 -13.58 14.39
N ASP A 199 -16.68 -13.92 13.86
CA ASP A 199 -17.68 -14.66 14.62
C ASP A 199 -18.28 -15.90 13.91
N HIS A 200 -17.68 -16.41 12.84
CA HIS A 200 -18.28 -17.48 12.04
C HIS A 200 -17.26 -18.56 11.65
N GLU A 201 -17.65 -19.84 11.73
CA GLU A 201 -16.93 -20.92 11.05
C GLU A 201 -16.99 -20.65 9.53
N ILE A 202 -15.86 -20.28 8.95
CA ILE A 202 -15.75 -20.07 7.50
C ILE A 202 -15.21 -21.34 6.88
N LYS A 203 -15.99 -21.93 5.96
CA LYS A 203 -15.50 -23.04 5.14
C LYS A 203 -14.33 -22.57 4.28
N GLU A 204 -13.31 -23.41 4.15
CA GLU A 204 -12.07 -23.12 3.42
C GLU A 204 -12.33 -22.62 2.00
N ASP A 205 -13.27 -23.24 1.28
CA ASP A 205 -13.69 -22.90 -0.09
C ASP A 205 -14.34 -21.51 -0.22
N LYS A 206 -14.73 -20.89 0.90
CA LYS A 206 -15.33 -19.56 0.97
C LYS A 206 -14.45 -18.56 1.73
N PHE A 207 -13.29 -18.97 2.21
CA PHE A 207 -12.41 -18.10 2.96
C PHE A 207 -11.54 -17.27 2.01
N ILE A 208 -11.89 -15.99 1.89
CA ILE A 208 -11.27 -15.10 0.90
C ILE A 208 -9.77 -14.94 1.09
N ALA A 209 -9.23 -15.24 2.27
CA ALA A 209 -7.80 -15.10 2.56
C ALA A 209 -6.93 -16.00 1.67
N PHE A 210 -7.50 -17.05 1.08
CA PHE A 210 -6.81 -17.88 0.09
C PHE A 210 -6.77 -17.28 -1.31
N TYR A 211 -7.55 -16.23 -1.59
CA TYR A 211 -7.53 -15.53 -2.87
C TYR A 211 -6.46 -14.43 -2.90
N TYR A 212 -5.84 -14.25 -4.07
CA TYR A 212 -4.88 -13.17 -4.31
C TYR A 212 -5.52 -11.79 -4.48
N SER A 213 -6.85 -11.71 -4.48
CA SER A 213 -7.58 -10.43 -4.42
C SER A 213 -7.04 -9.53 -3.31
N PRO A 214 -7.09 -8.19 -3.46
CA PRO A 214 -6.64 -7.27 -2.40
C PRO A 214 -7.28 -7.54 -1.03
N GLN A 215 -8.56 -7.92 -1.00
CA GLN A 215 -9.27 -8.29 0.21
C GLN A 215 -8.75 -9.60 0.84
N GLY A 216 -8.41 -10.58 0.00
CA GLY A 216 -7.84 -11.85 0.44
C GLY A 216 -6.44 -11.68 1.01
N ARG A 217 -5.56 -10.96 0.29
CA ARG A 217 -4.22 -10.59 0.79
C ARG A 217 -4.31 -9.79 2.09
N PHE A 218 -5.26 -8.86 2.18
CA PHE A 218 -5.51 -8.09 3.41
C PHE A 218 -5.88 -9.02 4.57
N ALA A 219 -6.90 -9.88 4.41
CA ALA A 219 -7.33 -10.81 5.44
C ALA A 219 -6.19 -11.75 5.89
N LYS A 220 -5.36 -12.23 4.94
CA LYS A 220 -4.20 -13.06 5.23
C LYS A 220 -3.16 -12.33 6.09
N MET A 221 -2.82 -11.08 5.75
CA MET A 221 -1.87 -10.29 6.54
C MET A 221 -2.42 -9.93 7.92
N VAL A 222 -3.73 -9.69 8.04
CA VAL A 222 -4.36 -9.50 9.36
C VAL A 222 -4.23 -10.76 10.23
N ALA A 223 -4.38 -11.95 9.65
CA ALA A 223 -4.20 -13.20 10.38
C ALA A 223 -2.78 -13.33 10.92
N PHE A 224 -1.75 -13.07 10.08
CA PHE A 224 -0.35 -13.06 10.54
C PHE A 224 -0.09 -12.07 11.68
N ASN A 225 -0.57 -10.83 11.55
CA ASN A 225 -0.37 -9.81 12.58
C ASN A 225 -1.10 -10.13 13.89
N THR A 226 -2.21 -10.87 13.83
CA THR A 226 -3.00 -11.23 15.01
C THR A 226 -2.43 -12.43 15.75
N THR A 227 -1.82 -13.39 15.04
CA THR A 227 -1.30 -14.62 15.65
C THR A 227 0.07 -14.47 16.30
N LYS A 228 0.76 -13.34 16.08
CA LYS A 228 2.08 -12.96 16.64
C LYS A 228 3.12 -14.09 16.56
N ALA A 229 3.96 -14.05 15.52
CA ALA A 229 5.09 -14.96 15.42
C ALA A 229 6.18 -14.65 16.46
N ASN A 230 6.84 -15.71 16.95
CA ASN A 230 8.05 -15.59 17.78
C ASN A 230 9.21 -15.06 16.91
N THR A 231 9.69 -13.85 17.20
CA THR A 231 10.72 -13.16 16.42
C THR A 231 11.76 -12.54 17.38
N PRO A 232 12.67 -13.35 17.93
CA PRO A 232 13.54 -12.96 19.05
C PRO A 232 14.62 -11.94 18.67
N ASP A 233 14.90 -11.76 17.38
CA ASP A 233 15.89 -10.84 16.86
C ASP A 233 15.51 -10.29 15.49
N ASP A 234 16.28 -9.29 15.03
CA ASP A 234 16.00 -8.56 13.80
C ASP A 234 16.17 -9.42 12.55
N LEU A 235 17.11 -10.38 12.55
CA LEU A 235 17.32 -11.28 11.42
C LEU A 235 16.12 -12.23 11.27
N THR A 236 15.63 -12.77 12.39
CA THR A 236 14.44 -13.62 12.41
C THR A 236 13.20 -12.85 11.99
N ALA A 237 13.07 -11.59 12.41
CA ALA A 237 12.00 -10.71 11.96
C ALA A 237 12.06 -10.45 10.44
N VAL A 238 13.23 -10.16 9.87
CA VAL A 238 13.38 -10.02 8.41
C VAL A 238 12.97 -11.32 7.68
N ASN A 239 13.37 -12.49 8.18
CA ASN A 239 12.96 -13.78 7.60
C ASN A 239 11.45 -14.02 7.72
N HIS A 240 10.83 -13.58 8.81
CA HIS A 240 9.38 -13.63 8.98
C HIS A 240 8.66 -12.74 7.96
N ALA A 241 9.17 -11.52 7.74
CA ALA A 241 8.63 -10.61 6.72
C ALA A 241 8.69 -11.24 5.31
N TRP A 242 9.82 -11.88 4.95
CA TRP A 242 9.91 -12.62 3.69
C TRP A 242 8.92 -13.78 3.60
N SER A 243 8.71 -14.51 4.69
CA SER A 243 7.72 -15.59 4.75
C SER A 243 6.31 -15.05 4.50
N MET A 244 5.96 -13.92 5.12
CA MET A 244 4.67 -13.24 4.89
C MET A 244 4.51 -12.77 3.44
N ILE A 245 5.53 -12.12 2.87
CA ILE A 245 5.56 -11.67 1.48
C ILE A 245 5.28 -12.82 0.51
N ASN A 246 5.98 -13.95 0.66
CA ASN A 246 5.83 -15.11 -0.22
C ASN A 246 4.42 -15.70 -0.21
N THR A 247 3.61 -15.43 0.81
CA THR A 247 2.22 -15.91 0.86
C THR A 247 1.24 -15.07 0.03
N VAL A 248 1.65 -13.87 -0.38
CA VAL A 248 0.81 -12.91 -1.13
C VAL A 248 1.43 -12.53 -2.47
N ASP A 249 2.62 -13.03 -2.77
CA ASP A 249 3.27 -12.91 -4.08
C ASP A 249 2.43 -13.57 -5.17
N ILE A 250 2.27 -12.87 -6.28
CA ILE A 250 1.39 -13.27 -7.40
C ILE A 250 2.26 -13.92 -8.48
N PRO A 251 2.05 -15.22 -8.78
CA PRO A 251 2.82 -15.93 -9.80
C PRO A 251 2.60 -15.41 -11.23
#